data_AF-A0A940FWM2-F1
#
_entry.id   AF-A0A940FWM2-F1
#
_cell.length_a   1.000
_cell.length_b   1.000
_cell.length_c   1.000
_cell.angle_alpha   90.00
_cell.angle_beta   90.00
_cell.angle_gamma   90.00
#
_symmetry.space_group_name_H-M   'P 1'
#
loop_
_entity.id
_entity.type
_entity.pdbx_description
1 polymer ?
#
loop_
_entity_poly.entity_id
_entity_poly.type
_entity_poly.pdbx_seq_one_letter_code
_entity_poly.pdbx_strand_id
1 'polypeptide(L)'
;MRTEGQGFAEYPDRKEYKLTGMNMPIGVGVKYFVSENVNLSFEIIHRKTFTDYIDDVSTKYVDPALFYNYMPVQQAQLAERMANKSIGGVYGAGDKRGTSTNNDAYYTAEIKLGFRLGNSDRFRNSTTCPIRF
;
A
#
# COMPACT_ATOMS: atom_id res chain seq x y z
N MET A 1 -2.60 -8.17 -12.04
CA MET A 1 -2.77 -9.64 -12.14
C MET A 1 -4.08 -9.96 -11.47
N ARG A 2 -4.94 -10.79 -12.06
CA ARG A 2 -6.30 -11.04 -11.58
C ARG A 2 -6.34 -12.28 -10.68
N THR A 3 -5.65 -12.25 -9.54
CA THR A 3 -5.38 -13.48 -8.76
C THR A 3 -6.61 -14.04 -8.05
N GLU A 4 -7.65 -13.23 -7.91
CA GLU A 4 -8.98 -13.64 -7.42
C GLU A 4 -10.00 -13.88 -8.55
N GLY A 5 -9.59 -14.00 -9.81
CA GLY A 5 -10.53 -14.27 -10.92
C GLY A 5 -11.40 -13.05 -11.27
N GLN A 6 -10.86 -11.86 -11.03
CA GLN A 6 -11.51 -10.60 -11.38
C GLN A 6 -11.73 -10.53 -12.89
N GLY A 7 -12.97 -10.38 -13.34
CA GLY A 7 -13.33 -10.35 -14.76
C GLY A 7 -13.49 -11.73 -15.44
N PHE A 8 -13.52 -12.83 -14.68
CA PHE A 8 -13.88 -14.15 -15.20
C PHE A 8 -15.40 -14.30 -15.28
N ALA A 9 -15.92 -15.04 -16.27
CA ALA A 9 -17.37 -15.17 -16.46
C ALA A 9 -18.03 -15.97 -15.33
N GLU A 10 -17.26 -16.86 -14.69
CA GLU A 10 -17.66 -17.70 -13.55
C GLU A 10 -17.74 -16.91 -12.24
N TYR A 11 -17.15 -15.71 -12.18
CA TYR A 11 -17.20 -14.83 -11.03
C TYR A 11 -17.66 -13.41 -11.41
N PRO A 12 -18.93 -13.25 -11.83
CA PRO A 12 -19.45 -11.96 -12.28
C PRO A 12 -19.43 -10.88 -11.19
N ASP A 13 -19.43 -11.29 -9.92
CA ASP A 13 -19.36 -10.40 -8.77
C ASP A 13 -17.94 -9.83 -8.54
N ARG A 14 -16.91 -10.48 -9.11
CA ARG A 14 -15.50 -10.09 -8.94
C ARG A 14 -15.09 -9.15 -10.07
N LYS A 15 -15.28 -7.86 -9.84
CA LYS A 15 -14.91 -6.81 -10.79
C LYS A 15 -13.41 -6.55 -10.76
N GLU A 16 -12.85 -6.16 -11.91
CA GLU A 16 -11.48 -5.67 -11.98
C GLU A 16 -11.29 -4.46 -11.09
N TYR A 17 -10.24 -4.49 -10.29
CA TYR A 17 -9.88 -3.36 -9.44
C TYR A 17 -9.43 -2.19 -10.32
N LYS A 18 -9.79 -0.97 -9.90
CA LYS A 18 -9.31 0.24 -10.55
C LYS A 18 -7.86 0.48 -10.15
N LEU A 19 -7.02 0.80 -11.14
CA LEU A 19 -5.61 1.17 -10.89
C LEU A 19 -5.47 2.55 -10.22
N THR A 20 -6.55 3.34 -10.21
CA THR A 20 -6.62 4.64 -9.55
C THR A 20 -7.47 4.55 -8.29
N GLY A 21 -6.87 4.87 -7.15
CA GLY A 21 -7.51 4.87 -5.84
C GLY A 21 -7.27 6.18 -5.10
N MET A 22 -8.31 6.68 -4.42
CA MET A 22 -8.15 7.76 -3.46
C MET A 22 -7.68 7.19 -2.12
N ASN A 23 -6.77 7.88 -1.46
CA ASN A 23 -6.37 7.58 -0.08
C ASN A 23 -6.44 8.86 0.75
N MET A 24 -6.65 8.69 2.05
CA MET A 24 -6.61 9.79 3.00
C MET A 24 -5.34 9.66 3.85
N PRO A 25 -4.34 10.53 3.64
CA PRO A 25 -3.15 10.56 4.47
C PRO A 25 -3.43 11.35 5.76
N ILE A 26 -3.18 10.74 6.90
CA ILE A 26 -3.16 11.39 8.22
C ILE A 26 -1.78 11.14 8.80
N GLY A 27 -1.03 12.20 9.07
CA GLY A 27 0.36 12.09 9.53
C GLY A 27 0.64 12.97 10.74
N VAL A 28 1.60 12.51 11.52
CA VAL A 28 2.21 13.29 12.61
C VAL A 28 3.72 13.25 12.44
N GLY A 29 4.37 14.38 12.66
CA GLY A 29 5.82 14.48 12.59
C GLY A 29 6.37 15.37 13.68
N VAL A 30 7.60 15.07 14.07
CA VAL A 30 8.40 15.89 14.97
C VAL A 30 9.59 16.44 14.20
N LYS A 31 9.83 17.75 14.36
CA LYS A 31 10.98 18.44 13.79
C LYS A 31 11.87 18.92 14.93
N TYR A 32 13.11 18.47 14.93
CA TYR A 32 14.13 18.84 15.89
C TYR A 32 15.21 19.68 15.22
N PHE A 33 15.48 20.86 15.76
CA PHE A 33 16.55 21.74 15.29
C PHE A 33 17.83 21.40 16.06
N VAL A 34 18.76 20.73 15.40
CA VAL A 34 20.09 20.41 15.97
C VAL A 34 20.94 21.67 16.05
N SER A 35 20.79 22.57 15.07
CA SER A 35 21.46 23.87 15.00
C SER A 35 20.64 24.84 14.15
N GLU A 36 21.01 26.11 14.09
CA GLU A 36 20.34 27.11 13.23
C GLU A 36 20.36 26.75 11.73
N ASN A 37 21.31 25.90 11.33
CA ASN A 37 21.52 25.49 9.95
C ASN A 37 21.20 24.02 9.68
N VAL A 38 20.91 23.23 10.71
CA VAL A 38 20.67 21.78 10.58
C VAL A 38 19.42 21.39 11.35
N ASN A 39 18.48 20.74 10.66
CA ASN A 39 17.30 20.16 11.28
C ASN A 39 17.14 18.69 10.90
N LEU A 40 16.63 17.91 11.85
CA LEU A 40 16.22 16.53 11.69
C LEU A 40 14.71 16.48 11.88
N SER A 41 13.98 15.90 10.94
CA SER A 41 12.54 15.67 11.08
C SER A 41 12.23 14.20 10.93
N PHE A 42 11.28 13.72 11.72
CA PHE A 42 10.74 12.39 11.63
C PHE A 42 9.23 12.49 11.44
N GLU A 43 8.68 11.75 10.48
CA GLU A 43 7.25 11.78 10.16
C GLU A 43 6.72 10.37 9.99
N ILE A 44 5.56 10.11 10.57
CA ILE A 44 4.78 8.90 10.38
C ILE A 44 3.46 9.31 9.71
N ILE A 45 3.20 8.72 8.55
CA ILE A 45 1.98 8.96 7.77
C ILE A 45 1.18 7.66 7.72
N HIS A 46 -0.04 7.69 8.24
CA HIS A 46 -1.03 6.65 8.02
C HIS A 46 -1.84 6.97 6.77
N ARG A 47 -1.81 6.08 5.77
CA ARG A 47 -2.60 6.21 4.56
C ARG A 47 -3.73 5.18 4.59
N LYS A 48 -4.93 5.66 4.90
CA LYS A 48 -6.14 4.84 4.83
C LYS A 48 -6.62 4.79 3.39
N THR A 49 -6.73 3.59 2.82
CA THR A 49 -7.34 3.41 1.50
C THR A 49 -8.84 3.14 1.63
N PHE A 50 -9.60 3.46 0.59
CA PHE A 50 -11.03 3.12 0.50
C PHE A 50 -11.25 1.79 -0.23
N THR A 51 -10.21 0.96 -0.29
CA THR A 51 -10.14 -0.29 -1.05
C THR A 51 -9.52 -1.37 -0.19
N ASP A 52 -9.95 -2.62 -0.41
CA ASP A 52 -9.45 -3.86 0.20
C ASP A 52 -8.63 -4.67 -0.82
N TYR A 53 -7.75 -3.98 -1.54
CA TYR A 53 -7.03 -4.55 -2.70
C TYR A 53 -5.52 -4.33 -2.62
N ILE A 54 -4.97 -3.88 -1.48
CA ILE A 54 -3.53 -3.67 -1.31
C ILE A 54 -2.78 -5.00 -1.27
N ASP A 55 -3.36 -6.03 -0.66
CA ASP A 55 -2.81 -7.38 -0.65
C ASP A 55 -3.53 -8.36 -1.59
N ASP A 56 -4.53 -7.86 -2.34
CA ASP A 56 -5.36 -8.62 -3.27
C ASP A 56 -6.01 -9.85 -2.61
N VAL A 57 -6.36 -9.81 -1.31
CA VAL A 57 -6.93 -10.91 -0.53
C VAL A 57 -8.28 -10.50 0.09
N SER A 58 -9.35 -10.59 -0.70
CA SER A 58 -10.67 -10.07 -0.29
C SER A 58 -11.76 -11.13 -0.18
N THR A 59 -11.61 -12.25 -0.90
CA THR A 59 -12.71 -13.22 -1.07
C THR A 59 -12.28 -14.67 -0.83
N LYS A 60 -12.42 -15.51 -1.85
CA LYS A 60 -12.24 -16.95 -1.82
C LYS A 60 -11.29 -17.38 -2.91
N TYR A 61 -10.59 -18.48 -2.67
CA TYR A 61 -9.72 -19.09 -3.67
C TYR A 61 -10.52 -19.44 -4.94
N VAL A 62 -9.92 -19.11 -6.08
CA VAL A 62 -10.43 -19.43 -7.43
C VAL A 62 -9.98 -20.82 -7.83
N ASP A 63 -10.76 -21.51 -8.66
CA ASP A 63 -10.31 -22.73 -9.31
C ASP A 63 -9.07 -22.47 -10.19
N PRO A 64 -7.92 -23.10 -9.90
CA PRO A 64 -6.70 -22.93 -10.69
C PRO A 64 -6.88 -23.20 -12.18
N ALA A 65 -7.80 -24.10 -12.55
CA ALA A 65 -8.06 -24.44 -13.95
C ALA A 65 -8.57 -23.24 -14.76
N LEU A 66 -9.29 -22.30 -14.12
CA LEU A 66 -9.82 -21.12 -14.79
C LEU A 66 -8.72 -20.15 -15.23
N PHE A 67 -7.57 -20.12 -14.56
CA PHE A 67 -6.45 -19.28 -15.01
C PHE A 67 -5.94 -19.67 -16.40
N TYR A 68 -5.96 -20.96 -16.73
CA TYR A 68 -5.52 -21.47 -18.04
C TYR A 68 -6.52 -21.18 -19.17
N ASN A 69 -7.79 -20.93 -18.85
CA ASN A 69 -8.81 -20.55 -19.82
C ASN A 69 -8.74 -19.06 -20.20
N TYR A 70 -8.33 -18.21 -19.25
CA TYR A 70 -8.36 -16.75 -19.40
C TYR A 70 -6.99 -16.11 -19.56
N MET A 71 -5.88 -16.85 -19.43
CA MET A 71 -4.52 -16.32 -19.51
C MET A 71 -3.57 -17.25 -20.28
N PRO A 72 -2.50 -16.72 -20.92
CA PRO A 72 -1.43 -17.53 -21.49
C PRO A 72 -0.79 -18.44 -20.44
N VAL A 73 -0.35 -19.64 -20.84
CA VAL A 73 0.15 -20.70 -19.94
C VAL A 73 1.18 -20.20 -18.92
N GLN A 74 2.14 -19.36 -19.34
CA GLN A 74 3.17 -18.82 -18.45
C GLN A 74 2.59 -17.87 -17.38
N GLN A 75 1.58 -17.08 -17.75
CA GLN A 75 0.89 -16.20 -16.81
C GLN A 75 -0.04 -16.98 -15.88
N ALA A 76 -0.70 -18.03 -16.39
CA ALA A 76 -1.55 -18.91 -15.59
C ALA A 76 -0.75 -19.63 -14.49
N GLN A 77 0.41 -20.19 -14.83
CA GLN A 77 1.31 -20.83 -13.87
C GLN A 77 1.85 -19.86 -12.80
N LEU A 78 2.00 -18.57 -13.15
CA LEU A 78 2.39 -17.55 -12.19
C LEU A 78 1.20 -17.14 -11.32
N ALA A 79 0.02 -16.97 -11.90
CA ALA A 79 -1.21 -16.64 -11.18
C ALA A 79 -1.58 -17.73 -10.17
N GLU A 80 -1.48 -19.01 -10.54
CA GLU A 80 -1.71 -20.15 -9.66
C GLU A 80 -0.79 -20.12 -8.43
N ARG A 81 0.52 -19.92 -8.65
CA ARG A 81 1.51 -19.80 -7.56
C ARG A 81 1.32 -18.55 -6.70
N MET A 82 0.80 -17.47 -7.27
CA MET A 82 0.53 -16.22 -6.54
C MET A 82 -0.79 -16.26 -5.77
N ALA A 83 -1.78 -17.01 -6.28
CA ALA A 83 -3.08 -17.17 -5.65
C ALA A 83 -2.96 -17.95 -4.34
N ASN A 84 -2.14 -19.02 -4.32
CA ASN A 84 -1.90 -19.84 -3.13
C ASN A 84 -0.40 -20.05 -2.86
N LYS A 85 0.10 -19.44 -1.77
CA LYS A 85 1.49 -19.56 -1.29
C LYS A 85 1.64 -20.44 -0.05
N SER A 86 0.63 -21.25 0.29
CA SER A 86 0.68 -22.06 1.49
C SER A 86 1.78 -23.14 1.41
N ILE A 87 2.52 -23.31 2.50
CA ILE A 87 3.49 -24.39 2.64
C ILE A 87 2.78 -25.53 3.38
N GLY A 88 2.14 -26.43 2.64
CA GLY A 88 1.59 -27.68 3.18
C GLY A 88 0.09 -27.74 3.46
N GLY A 89 -0.70 -26.73 3.07
CA GLY A 89 -2.17 -26.78 3.16
C GLY A 89 -2.81 -26.47 1.81
N VAL A 90 -3.40 -27.45 1.13
CA VAL A 90 -4.08 -27.20 -0.15
C VAL A 90 -5.41 -26.50 0.15
N TYR A 91 -5.42 -25.16 0.09
CA TYR A 91 -6.67 -24.41 0.04
C TYR A 91 -7.35 -24.72 -1.29
N GLY A 92 -8.53 -25.32 -1.22
CA GLY A 92 -9.36 -25.68 -2.37
C GLY A 92 -10.12 -24.48 -2.92
N ALA A 93 -10.61 -24.60 -4.14
CA ALA A 93 -11.50 -23.61 -4.73
C ALA A 93 -12.71 -23.38 -3.80
N GLY A 94 -12.99 -22.12 -3.46
CA GLY A 94 -14.07 -21.74 -2.55
C GLY A 94 -13.68 -21.59 -1.07
N ASP A 95 -12.47 -21.98 -0.68
CA ASP A 95 -11.97 -21.74 0.68
C ASP A 95 -11.79 -20.24 0.96
N LYS A 96 -11.90 -19.87 2.24
CA LYS A 96 -11.77 -18.48 2.67
C LYS A 96 -10.33 -18.01 2.48
N ARG A 97 -10.13 -16.97 1.67
CA ARG A 97 -8.83 -16.32 1.44
C ARG A 97 -8.72 -15.03 2.25
N GLY A 98 -9.75 -14.19 2.21
CA GLY A 98 -9.79 -12.89 2.90
C GLY A 98 -11.20 -12.50 3.35
N THR A 99 -11.35 -11.27 3.83
CA THR A 99 -12.67 -10.69 4.18
C THR A 99 -12.75 -9.26 3.68
N SER A 100 -13.67 -9.01 2.74
CA SER A 100 -13.86 -7.70 2.11
C SER A 100 -14.51 -6.60 2.96
N THR A 101 -14.61 -6.81 4.27
CA THR A 101 -15.30 -5.87 5.18
C THR A 101 -14.38 -4.78 5.71
N ASN A 102 -13.06 -4.98 5.64
CA ASN A 102 -12.10 -4.06 6.23
C ASN A 102 -11.25 -3.47 5.11
N ASN A 103 -11.28 -2.16 4.95
CA ASN A 103 -10.40 -1.52 3.97
C ASN A 103 -8.94 -1.55 4.45
N ASP A 104 -8.02 -1.68 3.51
CA ASP A 104 -6.60 -1.68 3.81
C ASP A 104 -6.10 -0.31 4.29
N ALA A 105 -4.97 -0.34 4.99
CA ALA A 105 -4.20 0.84 5.29
C ALA A 105 -2.72 0.48 5.41
N TYR A 106 -1.85 1.44 5.11
CA TYR A 106 -0.42 1.28 5.29
C TYR A 106 0.20 2.51 5.94
N TYR A 107 1.34 2.29 6.58
CA TYR A 107 2.10 3.33 7.25
C TYR A 107 3.36 3.64 6.45
N THR A 108 3.78 4.89 6.49
CA THR A 108 5.07 5.34 5.97
C THR A 108 5.79 6.08 7.07
N ALA A 109 7.01 5.66 7.37
CA ALA A 109 7.90 6.37 8.28
C ALA A 109 9.04 6.98 7.46
N GLU A 110 9.29 8.28 7.64
CA GLU A 110 10.35 9.00 6.93
C GLU A 110 11.23 9.80 7.89
N ILE A 111 12.52 9.85 7.56
CA ILE A 111 13.53 10.66 8.24
C ILE A 111 14.02 11.70 7.24
N LYS A 112 13.86 12.98 7.57
CA LYS A 112 14.28 14.12 6.75
C LYS A 112 15.43 14.83 7.42
N LEU A 113 16.47 15.14 6.64
CA LEU A 113 17.61 15.91 7.11
C LEU A 113 17.71 17.19 6.27
N GLY A 114 17.61 18.34 6.93
CA GLY A 114 17.56 19.65 6.27
C GLY A 114 18.80 20.48 6.58
N PHE A 115 19.48 20.95 5.53
CA PHE A 115 20.61 21.87 5.62
C PHE A 115 20.22 23.26 5.11
N ARG A 116 20.60 24.31 5.85
CA ARG A 116 20.50 25.69 5.41
C ARG A 116 21.79 26.12 4.72
N LEU A 117 21.71 26.53 3.46
CA LEU A 117 22.83 27.05 2.69
C LEU A 117 22.68 28.56 2.48
N GLY A 118 23.58 29.36 3.05
CA GLY A 118 23.67 30.80 2.83
C GLY A 118 23.25 31.70 4.01
N ASN A 119 23.83 32.90 4.04
CA ASN A 119 23.71 33.90 5.11
C ASN A 119 22.61 34.95 4.85
N SER A 120 21.71 34.72 3.89
CA SER A 120 20.69 35.70 3.52
C SER A 120 19.45 35.57 4.43
N ASP A 121 19.11 36.68 5.09
CA ASP A 121 18.05 36.79 6.10
C ASP A 121 16.61 36.63 5.58
N ARG A 122 16.41 36.33 4.29
CA ARG A 122 15.09 36.35 3.64
C ARG A 122 14.18 35.16 4.00
N PHE A 123 14.72 34.10 4.64
CA PHE A 123 13.97 32.90 5.05
C PHE A 123 13.99 32.64 6.57
N ARG A 124 14.14 33.68 7.40
CA ARG A 124 14.23 33.56 8.87
C ARG A 124 13.08 32.79 9.52
N ASN A 125 11.87 32.74 8.95
CA ASN A 125 10.69 32.22 9.66
C ASN A 125 10.42 30.71 9.52
N SER A 126 11.09 29.99 8.61
CA SER A 126 10.80 28.55 8.37
C SER A 126 11.78 27.58 9.02
N THR A 127 12.98 28.07 9.38
CA THR A 127 14.10 27.22 9.84
C THR A 127 14.81 27.71 11.08
N THR A 128 14.39 28.84 11.66
CA THR A 128 14.94 29.25 12.95
C THR A 128 14.39 28.37 14.06
N CYS A 129 15.26 27.97 14.98
CA CYS A 129 14.83 27.37 16.22
C CYS A 129 13.99 28.43 16.98
N PRO A 130 12.75 28.14 17.38
CA PRO A 130 11.94 29.07 18.15
C PRO A 130 12.47 29.11 19.58
N ILE A 131 13.56 29.83 19.80
CA ILE A 131 14.07 30.18 21.12
C ILE A 131 13.79 31.67 21.38
N ARG A 132 12.56 31.96 21.75
CA ARG A 132 12.19 33.18 22.50
C ARG A 132 11.02 32.86 23.43
N PHE A 133 11.34 32.69 24.71
CA PHE A 133 10.44 33.00 25.83
C PHE A 133 10.78 34.42 26.31
#